data_AF-A0A1G2M2T0-F1
#
_entry.id   AF-A0A1G2M2T0-F1
#
_cell.length_a   1.000
_cell.length_b   1.000
_cell.length_c   1.000
_cell.angle_alpha   90.00
_cell.angle_beta   90.00
_cell.angle_gamma   90.00
#
_symmetry.space_group_name_H-M   'P 1'
#
loop_
_entity.id
_entity.type
_entity.pdbx_description
1 polymer ?
#
loop_
_entity_poly.entity_id
_entity_poly.type
_entity_poly.pdbx_seq_one_letter_code
_entity_poly.pdbx_strand_id
1 'polypeptide(L)'
;MDDFIIHGCEQVLRFTQVEHWDDLSEERKVQLGFNMGVIALGLKLNKAESFQVLSDAREGKISMQAFRSHLKSLIDSHQVKVDEEKIAKPF
;
A
#
# COMPACT_ATOMS: atom_id res chain seq x y z
N MET A 1 6.39 -7.70 -15.27
CA MET A 1 6.62 -7.27 -13.87
C MET A 1 6.50 -8.51 -13.00
N ASP A 2 7.27 -8.61 -11.92
CA ASP A 2 7.26 -9.78 -11.05
C ASP A 2 5.86 -9.94 -10.41
N ASP A 3 5.29 -11.15 -10.46
CA ASP A 3 4.00 -11.48 -9.83
C ASP A 3 4.01 -11.12 -8.34
N PHE A 4 5.17 -11.21 -7.70
CA PHE A 4 5.35 -10.82 -6.31
C PHE A 4 5.17 -9.32 -6.08
N ILE A 5 5.63 -8.47 -7.00
CA ILE A 5 5.43 -7.01 -6.94
C ILE A 5 3.95 -6.69 -7.18
N ILE A 6 3.31 -7.32 -8.16
CA ILE A 6 1.88 -7.14 -8.43
C ILE A 6 1.08 -7.51 -7.18
N HIS A 7 1.39 -8.64 -6.54
CA HIS A 7 0.73 -9.04 -5.31
C HIS A 7 0.96 -8.05 -4.17
N GLY A 8 2.19 -7.52 -4.02
CA GLY A 8 2.48 -6.45 -3.07
C GLY A 8 1.59 -5.22 -3.30
N CYS A 9 1.47 -4.77 -4.55
CA CYS A 9 0.60 -3.67 -4.95
C CYS A 9 -0.89 -3.94 -4.61
N GLU A 10 -1.38 -5.15 -4.91
CA GLU A 10 -2.75 -5.55 -4.57
C GLU A 10 -3.00 -5.52 -3.06
N GLN A 11 -2.08 -6.06 -2.25
CA GLN A 11 -2.25 -6.11 -0.80
C GLN A 11 -2.16 -4.73 -0.13
N VAL A 12 -1.24 -3.86 -0.54
CA VAL A 12 -1.17 -2.50 0.03
C VAL A 12 -2.44 -1.71 -0.30
N LEU A 13 -2.98 -1.86 -1.51
CA LEU A 13 -4.24 -1.26 -1.87
C LEU A 13 -5.37 -1.85 -1.02
N ARG A 14 -5.48 -3.17 -0.94
CA ARG A 14 -6.50 -3.86 -0.14
C ARG A 14 -6.53 -3.36 1.31
N PHE A 15 -5.41 -3.38 2.02
CA PHE A 15 -5.37 -3.01 3.44
C PHE A 15 -5.60 -1.52 3.69
N THR A 16 -5.33 -0.66 2.72
CA THR A 16 -5.55 0.78 2.86
C THR A 16 -6.99 1.23 2.56
N GLN A 17 -7.93 0.28 2.43
CA GLN A 17 -9.37 0.59 2.32
C GLN A 17 -10.02 1.03 3.63
N VAL A 18 -9.38 0.73 4.77
CA VAL A 18 -9.88 1.13 6.09
C VAL A 18 -9.93 2.65 6.26
N GLU A 19 -10.68 3.13 7.25
CA GLU A 19 -10.81 4.56 7.52
C GLU A 19 -9.61 5.07 8.33
N HIS A 20 -9.20 4.31 9.35
CA HIS A 20 -8.13 4.64 10.27
C HIS A 20 -7.05 3.55 10.32
N TRP A 21 -5.81 3.94 10.64
CA TRP A 21 -4.69 2.99 10.81
C TRP A 21 -5.01 1.89 11.83
N ASP A 22 -5.72 2.23 12.90
CA ASP A 22 -6.04 1.31 14.00
C ASP A 22 -7.22 0.37 13.70
N ASP A 23 -7.90 0.54 12.57
CA ASP A 23 -8.88 -0.44 12.08
C ASP A 23 -8.19 -1.72 11.55
N LEU A 24 -6.87 -1.66 11.27
CA LEU A 24 -6.07 -2.83 10.94
C LEU A 24 -5.71 -3.63 12.18
N SER A 25 -5.80 -4.96 12.08
CA SER A 25 -5.18 -5.84 13.06
C SER A 25 -3.65 -5.68 13.04
N GLU A 26 -2.99 -6.01 14.16
CA GLU A 26 -1.52 -5.97 14.22
C GLU A 26 -0.85 -6.84 13.15
N GLU A 27 -1.44 -8.00 12.83
CA GLU A 27 -0.99 -8.86 11.73
C GLU A 27 -1.03 -8.11 10.38
N ARG A 28 -2.12 -7.39 10.10
CA ARG A 28 -2.28 -6.61 8.86
C ARG A 28 -1.36 -5.40 8.82
N LYS A 29 -1.08 -4.76 9.95
CA LYS A 29 -0.06 -3.69 10.04
C LYS A 29 1.33 -4.21 9.65
N VAL A 30 1.72 -5.39 10.14
CA VAL A 30 3.00 -6.04 9.78
C VAL A 30 3.04 -6.40 8.29
N GLN A 31 1.99 -7.01 7.76
CA GLN A 31 1.91 -7.38 6.34
C GLN A 31 1.90 -6.15 5.43
N LEU A 32 1.22 -5.08 5.80
CA LEU A 32 1.26 -3.81 5.08
C LEU A 32 2.70 -3.27 5.03
N GLY A 33 3.42 -3.25 6.15
CA GLY A 33 4.83 -2.84 6.19
C GLY A 33 5.73 -3.70 5.30
N PHE A 34 5.55 -5.02 5.31
CA PHE A 34 6.27 -5.94 4.43
C PHE A 34 5.99 -5.64 2.95
N ASN A 35 4.72 -5.55 2.56
CA ASN A 35 4.33 -5.28 1.18
C ASN A 35 4.78 -3.89 0.71
N MET A 36 4.82 -2.90 1.60
CA MET A 36 5.42 -1.60 1.34
C MET A 36 6.91 -1.71 0.99
N GLY A 37 7.66 -2.60 1.65
CA GLY A 37 9.04 -2.90 1.29
C GLY A 37 9.18 -3.54 -0.09
N VAL A 38 8.29 -4.48 -0.43
CA VAL A 38 8.25 -5.14 -1.74
C VAL A 38 8.02 -4.13 -2.86
N ILE A 39 6.98 -3.28 -2.73
CA ILE A 39 6.69 -2.29 -3.77
C ILE A 39 7.76 -1.19 -3.83
N ALA A 40 8.35 -0.79 -2.70
CA ALA A 40 9.40 0.24 -2.70
C ALA A 40 10.62 -0.24 -3.47
N LEU A 41 11.05 -1.49 -3.24
CA LEU A 41 12.14 -2.09 -3.99
C LEU A 41 11.77 -2.34 -5.45
N GLY A 42 10.59 -2.93 -5.69
CA GLY A 42 10.14 -3.34 -7.02
C GLY A 42 9.88 -2.17 -7.98
N LEU A 43 9.35 -1.06 -7.45
CA LEU A 43 9.07 0.17 -8.20
C LEU A 43 10.19 1.21 -8.06
N LYS A 44 11.28 0.87 -7.35
CA LYS A 44 12.43 1.76 -7.12
C LYS A 44 12.04 3.10 -6.48
N LEU A 45 11.09 3.06 -5.55
CA LEU A 45 10.61 4.23 -4.83
C LEU A 45 11.67 4.73 -3.85
N ASN A 46 11.78 6.03 -3.72
CA ASN A 46 12.57 6.63 -2.66
C ASN A 46 11.82 6.61 -1.32
N LYS A 47 12.48 7.02 -0.24
CA LYS A 47 11.90 7.05 1.12
C LYS A 47 10.66 7.94 1.20
N ALA A 48 10.67 9.10 0.54
CA ALA A 48 9.57 10.06 0.58
C ALA A 48 8.31 9.51 -0.12
N GLU A 49 8.49 8.70 -1.16
CA GLU A 49 7.39 8.06 -1.90
C GLU A 49 6.84 6.81 -1.20
N SER A 50 7.63 6.16 -0.36
CA SER A 50 7.28 4.89 0.28
C SER A 50 7.04 5.03 1.79
N PHE A 51 8.11 4.91 2.58
CA PHE A 51 8.02 4.78 4.04
C PHE A 51 7.65 6.07 4.76
N GLN A 52 7.94 7.25 4.18
CA GLN A 52 7.53 8.51 4.79
C GLN A 52 6.00 8.63 4.81
N VAL A 53 5.34 8.36 3.68
CA VAL A 53 3.88 8.43 3.57
C VAL A 53 3.21 7.38 4.46
N LEU A 54 3.79 6.19 4.58
CA LEU A 54 3.33 5.18 5.55
C LEU A 54 3.45 5.69 7.00
N SER A 55 4.58 6.31 7.37
CA SER A 55 4.77 6.88 8.71
C SER A 55 3.74 7.97 8.99
N ASP A 56 3.49 8.82 8.00
CA ASP A 56 2.54 9.93 8.12
C ASP A 56 1.09 9.41 8.26
N ALA A 57 0.73 8.33 7.57
CA ALA A 57 -0.57 7.67 7.73
C ALA A 57 -0.72 7.04 9.12
N ARG A 58 0.32 6.33 9.59
CA ARG A 58 0.36 5.72 10.94
C ARG A 58 0.26 6.77 12.06
N GLU A 59 0.88 7.93 11.85
CA GLU A 59 0.87 9.04 12.81
C GLU A 59 -0.37 9.93 12.70
N GLY A 60 -1.30 9.60 11.79
CA GLY A 60 -2.54 10.36 11.58
C GLY A 60 -2.34 11.74 10.93
N LYS A 61 -1.17 12.00 10.33
CA LYS A 61 -0.89 13.25 9.60
C LYS A 61 -1.60 13.29 8.24
N ILE A 62 -1.85 12.13 7.65
CA ILE A 62 -2.69 11.95 6.47
C ILE A 62 -3.70 10.84 6.73
N SER A 63 -4.83 10.87 6.03
CA SER A 63 -5.82 9.79 6.11
C SER A 63 -5.36 8.53 5.38
N MET A 64 -5.93 7.38 5.76
CA MET A 64 -5.68 6.11 5.05
C MET A 64 -6.12 6.20 3.57
N GLN A 65 -7.16 6.97 3.27
CA GLN A 65 -7.61 7.20 1.88
C GLN A 65 -6.63 8.08 1.08
N ALA A 66 -6.01 9.09 1.71
CA ALA A 66 -4.96 9.87 1.07
C ALA A 66 -3.73 8.99 0.80
N PHE A 67 -3.35 8.14 1.75
CA PHE A 67 -2.27 7.17 1.57
C PHE A 67 -2.58 6.16 0.45
N ARG A 68 -3.79 5.59 0.42
CA ARG A 68 -4.26 4.70 -0.66
C ARG A 68 -4.19 5.37 -2.02
N SER A 69 -4.64 6.62 -2.11
CA SER A 69 -4.65 7.39 -3.37
C SER A 69 -3.23 7.64 -3.87
N HIS A 70 -2.31 7.98 -2.96
CA HIS A 70 -0.89 8.11 -3.25
C HIS A 70 -0.30 6.81 -3.80
N LEU A 71 -0.55 5.67 -3.14
CA LEU A 71 -0.10 4.36 -3.61
C LEU A 71 -0.68 4.01 -4.99
N LYS A 72 -1.97 4.25 -5.22
CA LYS A 72 -2.61 4.01 -6.52
C LYS A 72 -1.94 4.83 -7.63
N SER A 73 -1.68 6.11 -7.39
CA SER A 73 -0.96 6.98 -8.33
C SER A 73 0.45 6.43 -8.67
N LEU A 74 1.19 5.96 -7.66
CA LEU A 74 2.51 5.34 -7.88
C LEU A 74 2.40 4.05 -8.70
N ILE A 75 1.46 3.18 -8.38
CA ILE A 75 1.21 1.92 -9.11
C ILE A 75 0.83 2.21 -10.57
N ASP A 76 -0.07 3.16 -10.81
CA ASP A 76 -0.54 3.54 -12.15
C ASP A 76 0.59 4.17 -12.99
N SER A 77 1.39 5.07 -12.40
CA SER A 77 2.54 5.68 -13.08
C SER A 77 3.64 4.68 -13.47
N HIS A 78 3.75 3.58 -12.72
CA HIS A 78 4.64 2.46 -13.05
C HIS A 78 3.98 1.40 -13.95
N GLN A 79 2.76 1.66 -14.42
CA GLN A 79 1.99 0.79 -15.30
C GLN A 79 1.77 -0.61 -14.74
N VAL A 80 1.67 -0.73 -13.42
CA VAL A 80 1.39 -2.01 -12.76
C VAL A 80 -0.09 -2.33 -12.88
N LYS A 81 -0.42 -3.39 -13.61
CA LYS A 81 -1.80 -3.86 -13.73
C LYS A 81 -2.16 -4.70 -12.50
N VAL A 82 -3.02 -4.17 -11.65
CA VAL A 82 -3.53 -4.84 -10.46
C VAL A 82 -4.92 -5.43 -10.70
N ASP A 83 -5.28 -6.46 -9.94
CA ASP A 83 -6.60 -7.08 -9.96
C ASP A 83 -7.52 -6.43 -8.91
N GLU A 84 -8.51 -5.66 -9.38
CA GLU A 84 -9.48 -4.98 -8.52
C GLU A 84 -10.37 -5.96 -7.74
N GLU A 85 -10.62 -7.17 -8.25
CA GLU A 85 -11.37 -8.19 -7.51
C GLU A 85 -10.59 -8.69 -6.29
N LYS A 86 -9.27 -8.85 -6.41
CA LYS A 86 -8.42 -9.21 -5.27
C LYS A 86 -8.30 -8.07 -4.27
N ILE A 87 -8.27 -6.82 -4.75
CA ILE A 87 -8.23 -5.64 -3.89
C ILE A 87 -9.52 -5.53 -3.07
N ALA A 88 -10.68 -5.83 -3.65
CA ALA A 88 -11.98 -5.73 -2.98
C ALA A 88 -12.28 -6.83 -1.95
N LYS A 89 -11.45 -7.89 -1.84
CA LYS A 89 -11.70 -9.00 -0.91
C LYS A 89 -11.58 -8.56 0.55
N PRO A 90 -12.52 -8.95 1.45
CA PRO A 90 -12.41 -8.73 2.89
C PRO A 90 -11.12 -9.34 3.46
N PHE A 91 -10.49 -8.71 4.46
CA PHE A 91 -9.19 -9.10 5.01
C PHE A 91 -9.12 -9.04 6.53
#